data_AF-A0A024U3B0-F1
#
_entry.id   AF-A0A024U3B0-F1
#
_cell.length_a   1.000
_cell.length_b   1.000
_cell.length_c   1.000
_cell.angle_alpha   90.00
_cell.angle_beta   90.00
_cell.angle_gamma   90.00
#
_symmetry.space_group_name_H-M   'P 1'
#
loop_
_entity.id
_entity.type
_entity.pdbx_description
1 polymer ?
#
loop_
_entity_poly.entity_id
_entity_poly.type
_entity_poly.pdbx_seq_one_letter_code
_entity_poly.pdbx_strand_id
1 'polypeptide(L)'
;MQAKPTVATKRRATGDPSLVLSLVQPLDTPMISRSSVSRDGCMAIEEAPRDVSRAKIDSVKLGTTRRKALTLQELVAIIDTETHVRDGIPFHKKDDIKQALHDFDGSMDALERYAHFDPSRNYTRNLISTDNTSYALMLLCWNRGKYSPIHDHPSDGCWVRHIQGTLNEVRYWNDGEKLIETSNTLITSGVSYMDDSLGLHKIGNPSTDVDAITLHLYSPPYNKCRLWFDPADASKSSTAVANFYSEYGERTQQ
;
A
#
# COMPACT_ATOMS: atom_id res chain seq x y z
N MET A 1 -44.92 47.78 0.09
CA MET A 1 -44.50 49.06 -0.53
C MET A 1 -43.71 49.85 0.48
N GLN A 2 -42.40 49.97 0.29
CA GLN A 2 -41.57 51.17 0.44
C GLN A 2 -40.11 50.76 0.28
N ALA A 3 -39.36 51.60 -0.41
CA ALA A 3 -38.09 51.28 -1.05
C ALA A 3 -36.95 52.16 -0.50
N LYS A 4 -35.73 51.57 -0.49
CA LYS A 4 -34.40 52.19 -0.71
C LYS A 4 -33.84 53.11 0.40
N PRO A 5 -32.49 53.25 0.54
CA PRO A 5 -31.53 53.40 -0.56
C PRO A 5 -30.22 52.58 -0.51
N THR A 6 -29.56 52.71 -1.66
CA THR A 6 -28.31 52.11 -2.14
C THR A 6 -27.12 52.98 -1.77
N VAL A 7 -25.95 52.38 -1.47
CA VAL A 7 -24.65 53.03 -1.68
C VAL A 7 -23.75 52.05 -2.42
N ALA A 8 -23.18 52.53 -3.52
CA ALA A 8 -22.21 51.86 -4.37
C ALA A 8 -20.83 52.51 -4.17
N THR A 9 -19.76 51.71 -4.17
CA THR A 9 -18.42 52.25 -4.47
C THR A 9 -17.57 51.25 -5.26
N LYS A 10 -17.39 51.60 -6.54
CA LYS A 10 -16.30 51.38 -7.50
C LYS A 10 -15.18 50.35 -7.23
N ARG A 11 -15.11 49.41 -8.17
CA ARG A 11 -13.96 48.91 -8.99
C ARG A 11 -12.56 49.48 -8.70
N ARG A 12 -11.56 48.58 -8.68
CA ARG A 12 -10.43 48.58 -9.64
C ARG A 12 -9.81 47.19 -9.79
N ALA A 13 -9.60 46.81 -11.05
CA ALA A 13 -8.77 45.70 -11.49
C ALA A 13 -7.30 46.13 -11.54
N THR A 14 -6.38 45.16 -11.56
CA THR A 14 -5.28 44.93 -12.54
C THR A 14 -3.99 44.43 -11.87
N GLY A 15 -3.41 43.35 -12.41
CA GLY A 15 -1.96 43.25 -12.60
C GLY A 15 -1.23 42.12 -11.86
N ASP A 16 -1.16 40.95 -12.51
CA ASP A 16 0.02 40.06 -12.54
C ASP A 16 0.99 40.65 -13.61
N PRO A 17 2.34 40.69 -13.44
CA PRO A 17 3.20 39.54 -13.83
C PRO A 17 4.57 39.41 -13.10
N SER A 18 5.08 38.18 -12.95
CA SER A 18 6.42 37.71 -13.42
C SER A 18 6.80 36.41 -12.69
N LEU A 19 6.84 35.25 -13.34
CA LEU A 19 7.91 34.70 -14.18
C LEU A 19 9.30 34.73 -13.52
N VAL A 20 9.64 33.62 -12.86
CA VAL A 20 11.03 33.20 -12.66
C VAL A 20 11.21 31.84 -13.32
N LEU A 21 11.89 31.87 -14.46
CA LEU A 21 12.32 30.74 -15.26
C LEU A 21 13.69 30.31 -14.72
N SER A 22 13.82 29.09 -14.19
CA SER A 22 15.13 28.46 -13.98
C SER A 22 15.17 27.15 -14.77
N LEU A 23 15.81 27.24 -15.95
CA LEU A 23 16.34 26.10 -16.69
C LEU A 23 17.39 25.38 -15.84
N VAL A 24 17.24 24.08 -15.65
CA VAL A 24 18.36 23.18 -15.35
C VAL A 24 18.43 22.17 -16.49
N GLN A 25 19.53 22.22 -17.24
CA GLN A 25 19.82 21.28 -18.33
C GLN A 25 20.39 19.97 -17.76
N PRO A 26 20.12 18.81 -18.39
CA PRO A 26 20.71 17.53 -18.01
C PRO A 26 22.14 17.38 -18.54
N LEU A 27 23.00 16.71 -17.76
CA LEU A 27 24.35 16.31 -18.14
C LEU A 27 24.32 14.95 -18.86
N ASP A 28 25.10 14.89 -19.94
CA ASP A 28 25.26 13.78 -20.87
C ASP A 28 25.82 12.48 -20.24
N THR A 29 25.20 11.35 -20.59
CA THR A 29 25.78 10.01 -20.53
C THR A 29 26.42 9.64 -21.87
N PRO A 30 27.68 9.18 -21.91
CA PRO A 30 28.21 8.55 -23.11
C PRO A 30 27.89 7.05 -23.16
N MET A 31 27.29 6.63 -24.26
CA MET A 31 27.21 5.25 -24.72
C MET A 31 28.60 4.71 -25.04
N ILE A 32 28.91 3.50 -24.58
CA ILE A 32 30.04 2.70 -25.08
C ILE A 32 29.51 1.64 -26.04
N SER A 33 30.02 1.71 -27.25
CA SER A 33 29.78 0.85 -28.40
C SER A 33 30.32 -0.57 -28.21
N ARG A 34 29.59 -1.52 -28.80
CA ARG A 34 29.94 -2.93 -29.01
C ARG A 34 31.20 -3.09 -29.87
N SER A 35 32.00 -4.12 -29.58
CA SER A 35 32.97 -4.76 -30.49
C SER A 35 32.84 -6.28 -30.30
N SER A 36 32.20 -6.96 -31.25
CA SER A 36 32.79 -7.72 -32.36
C SER A 36 33.45 -9.04 -31.92
N VAL A 37 32.67 -10.11 -32.07
CA VAL A 37 33.14 -11.50 -32.11
C VAL A 37 33.99 -11.68 -33.37
N SER A 38 35.17 -12.27 -33.24
CA SER A 38 35.86 -12.90 -34.37
C SER A 38 36.39 -14.27 -33.99
N ARG A 39 36.23 -15.16 -34.97
CA ARG A 39 36.44 -16.60 -35.00
C ARG A 39 37.89 -16.99 -35.27
N ASP A 40 38.21 -18.20 -34.82
CA ASP A 40 39.13 -19.20 -35.36
C ASP A 40 40.63 -18.88 -35.49
N GLY A 41 41.46 -19.76 -34.90
CA GLY A 41 42.91 -19.80 -35.13
C GLY A 41 43.62 -20.80 -34.22
N CYS A 42 43.69 -22.05 -34.65
CA CYS A 42 44.35 -23.19 -34.00
C CYS A 42 45.89 -23.09 -34.04
N MET A 43 46.60 -23.48 -32.97
CA MET A 43 47.64 -24.54 -32.98
C MET A 43 48.51 -24.61 -31.70
N ALA A 44 48.42 -25.78 -31.04
CA ALA A 44 49.50 -26.67 -30.58
C ALA A 44 50.55 -26.24 -29.51
N ILE A 45 50.39 -26.91 -28.36
CA ILE A 45 51.35 -27.61 -27.47
C ILE A 45 52.59 -26.92 -26.88
N GLU A 46 52.64 -26.89 -25.54
CA GLU A 46 53.82 -27.31 -24.75
C GLU A 46 53.33 -27.72 -23.34
N GLU A 47 53.59 -28.96 -22.92
CA GLU A 47 53.34 -29.43 -21.55
C GLU A 47 54.63 -29.36 -20.71
N ALA A 48 54.52 -28.89 -19.47
CA ALA A 48 55.37 -29.33 -18.37
C ALA A 48 54.62 -29.21 -17.03
N PRO A 49 54.84 -30.14 -16.07
CA PRO A 49 53.90 -30.45 -15.00
C PRO A 49 54.12 -29.57 -13.77
N ARG A 50 53.07 -29.35 -12.97
CA ARG A 50 53.21 -29.10 -11.53
C ARG A 50 51.91 -29.36 -10.78
N ASP A 51 51.99 -30.38 -9.96
CA ASP A 51 51.11 -30.79 -8.88
C ASP A 51 50.70 -29.62 -7.98
N VAL A 52 49.40 -29.35 -7.87
CA VAL A 52 48.81 -28.75 -6.67
C VAL A 52 47.44 -29.40 -6.43
N SER A 53 47.40 -30.16 -5.35
CA SER A 53 46.23 -30.74 -4.69
C SER A 53 44.96 -29.89 -4.79
N ARG A 54 43.87 -30.57 -5.15
CA ARG A 54 42.49 -30.08 -5.22
C ARG A 54 41.99 -29.70 -3.82
N ALA A 55 42.07 -28.41 -3.46
CA ALA A 55 41.37 -27.90 -2.30
C ALA A 55 39.85 -27.96 -2.58
N LYS A 56 39.16 -28.87 -1.88
CA LYS A 56 37.71 -28.89 -1.80
C LYS A 56 37.30 -27.58 -1.10
N ILE A 57 36.75 -26.65 -1.85
CA ILE A 57 36.02 -25.53 -1.26
C ILE A 57 34.72 -26.15 -0.74
N ASP A 58 34.69 -26.46 0.55
CA ASP A 58 33.46 -26.81 1.23
C ASP A 58 32.56 -25.57 1.17
N SER A 59 31.51 -25.67 0.35
CA SER A 59 30.43 -24.71 0.33
C SER A 59 29.86 -24.63 1.75
N VAL A 60 30.12 -23.53 2.45
CA VAL A 60 29.46 -23.20 3.70
C VAL A 60 27.96 -23.24 3.41
N LYS A 61 27.27 -24.26 3.93
CA LYS A 61 25.81 -24.26 4.00
C LYS A 61 25.45 -23.10 4.91
N LEU A 62 25.07 -21.97 4.30
CA LEU A 62 24.42 -20.87 5.00
C LEU A 62 23.11 -21.45 5.53
N GLY A 63 23.13 -21.92 6.78
CA GLY A 63 21.95 -22.38 7.47
C GLY A 63 20.95 -21.24 7.46
N THR A 64 19.84 -21.40 6.76
CA THR A 64 18.72 -20.47 6.82
C THR A 64 18.13 -20.59 8.22
N THR A 65 18.64 -19.81 9.17
CA THR A 65 18.01 -19.64 10.47
C THR A 65 16.61 -19.12 10.20
N ARG A 66 15.59 -19.94 10.43
CA ARG A 66 14.20 -19.54 10.28
C ARG A 66 13.98 -18.36 11.23
N ARG A 67 13.76 -17.16 10.69
CA ARG A 67 13.43 -16.01 11.53
C ARG A 67 12.20 -16.36 12.36
N LYS A 68 12.26 -16.05 13.66
CA LYS A 68 11.13 -16.22 14.58
C LYS A 68 9.98 -15.33 14.07
N ALA A 69 8.77 -15.88 14.02
CA ALA A 69 7.60 -15.08 13.68
C ALA A 69 7.33 -14.03 14.77
N LEU A 70 6.85 -12.86 14.37
CA LEU A 70 6.52 -11.76 15.26
C LEU A 70 5.13 -11.96 15.85
N THR A 71 5.00 -11.60 17.12
CA THR A 71 3.71 -11.41 17.79
C THR A 71 3.05 -10.10 17.36
N LEU A 72 1.75 -9.93 17.65
CA LEU A 72 1.04 -8.67 17.39
C LEU A 72 1.68 -7.48 18.13
N GLN A 73 2.15 -7.70 19.35
CA GLN A 73 2.79 -6.64 20.15
C GLN A 73 4.13 -6.20 19.55
N GLU A 74 4.96 -7.15 19.10
CA GLU A 74 6.23 -6.85 18.42
C GLU A 74 5.98 -6.13 17.08
N LEU A 75 4.96 -6.55 16.31
CA LEU A 75 4.56 -5.87 15.08
C LEU A 75 4.17 -4.41 15.35
N VAL A 76 3.30 -4.17 16.33
CA VAL A 76 2.86 -2.81 16.69
C VAL A 76 4.05 -1.93 17.12
N ALA A 77 4.99 -2.46 17.90
CA ALA A 77 6.17 -1.72 18.33
C ALA A 77 7.07 -1.29 17.15
N ILE A 78 7.23 -2.15 16.14
CA ILE A 78 7.97 -1.81 14.92
C ILE A 78 7.23 -0.74 14.12
N ILE A 79 5.92 -0.91 13.90
CA ILE A 79 5.11 0.09 13.18
C ILE A 79 5.20 1.45 13.86
N ASP A 80 5.04 1.49 15.18
CA ASP A 80 5.12 2.71 15.97
C ASP A 80 6.49 3.37 15.79
N THR A 81 7.58 2.62 15.96
CA THR A 81 8.94 3.15 15.78
C THR A 81 9.15 3.68 14.36
N GLU A 82 8.87 2.88 13.34
CA GLU A 82 9.19 3.19 11.94
C GLU A 82 8.35 4.33 11.35
N THR A 83 7.13 4.54 11.86
CA THR A 83 6.26 5.65 11.43
C THR A 83 6.67 6.98 12.06
N HIS A 84 7.40 6.97 13.18
CA HIS A 84 7.94 8.17 13.81
C HIS A 84 9.32 8.58 13.27
N VAL A 85 10.04 7.68 12.58
CA VAL A 85 11.32 8.00 11.94
C VAL A 85 11.12 9.00 10.80
N ARG A 86 11.72 10.19 10.94
CA ARG A 86 11.72 11.26 9.92
C ARG A 86 12.96 11.19 9.03
N ASP A 87 13.03 10.13 8.25
CA ASP A 87 14.12 9.82 7.31
C ASP A 87 13.86 10.31 5.87
N GLY A 88 12.63 10.75 5.58
CA GLY A 88 12.20 11.13 4.23
C GLY A 88 11.95 9.94 3.29
N ILE A 89 11.94 8.71 3.82
CA ILE A 89 11.63 7.51 3.06
C ILE A 89 10.10 7.45 2.88
N PRO A 90 9.60 7.38 1.63
CA PRO A 90 8.17 7.21 1.38
C PRO A 90 7.62 5.96 2.04
N PHE A 91 6.37 6.00 2.50
CA PHE A 91 5.77 4.91 3.27
C PHE A 91 5.81 3.54 2.57
N HIS A 92 5.62 3.49 1.25
CA HIS A 92 5.73 2.27 0.45
C HIS A 92 7.15 1.66 0.38
N LYS A 93 8.19 2.40 0.81
CA LYS A 93 9.59 1.98 0.83
C LYS A 93 10.12 1.72 2.24
N LYS A 94 9.28 1.77 3.26
CA LYS A 94 9.66 1.37 4.63
C LYS A 94 9.71 -0.16 4.71
N ASP A 95 10.83 -0.72 4.26
CA ASP A 95 11.05 -2.17 4.16
C ASP A 95 10.92 -2.87 5.52
N ASP A 96 11.26 -2.21 6.62
CA ASP A 96 11.10 -2.76 7.96
C ASP A 96 9.63 -2.97 8.34
N ILE A 97 8.74 -2.04 7.99
CA ILE A 97 7.28 -2.21 8.17
C ILE A 97 6.77 -3.35 7.31
N LYS A 98 7.14 -3.37 6.03
CA LYS A 98 6.75 -4.42 5.09
C LYS A 98 7.20 -5.80 5.58
N GLN A 99 8.44 -5.90 6.05
CA GLN A 99 9.01 -7.13 6.57
C GLN A 99 8.35 -7.55 7.88
N ALA A 100 8.04 -6.61 8.78
CA ALA A 100 7.33 -6.90 10.01
C ALA A 100 5.91 -7.44 9.74
N LEU A 101 5.19 -6.86 8.79
CA LEU A 101 3.87 -7.37 8.37
C LEU A 101 3.96 -8.78 7.78
N HIS A 102 5.02 -9.08 7.04
CA HIS A 102 5.28 -10.42 6.51
C HIS A 102 5.64 -11.43 7.62
N ASP A 103 6.46 -11.01 8.58
CA ASP A 103 6.99 -11.87 9.65
C ASP A 103 6.00 -12.04 10.81
N PHE A 104 4.94 -11.23 10.88
CA PHE A 104 3.82 -11.41 11.80
C PHE A 104 3.12 -12.77 11.58
N ASP A 105 2.95 -13.51 12.68
CA ASP A 105 2.42 -14.87 12.66
C ASP A 105 0.96 -14.97 12.18
N GLY A 106 0.21 -13.86 12.22
CA GLY A 106 -1.20 -13.82 11.82
C GLY A 106 -2.11 -14.64 12.73
N SER A 107 -1.68 -14.92 13.98
CA SER A 107 -2.39 -15.80 14.90
C SER A 107 -3.76 -15.24 15.26
N MET A 108 -4.80 -16.04 15.06
CA MET A 108 -6.16 -15.67 15.48
C MET A 108 -6.29 -15.61 16.99
N ASP A 109 -5.47 -16.31 17.78
CA ASP A 109 -5.47 -16.18 19.24
C ASP A 109 -5.14 -14.73 19.69
N ALA A 110 -4.32 -14.02 18.91
CA ALA A 110 -4.00 -12.62 19.16
C ALA A 110 -5.02 -11.65 18.53
N LEU A 111 -5.75 -12.08 17.50
CA LEU A 111 -6.61 -11.21 16.67
C LEU A 111 -8.10 -11.36 16.97
N GLU A 112 -8.55 -12.46 17.58
CA GLU A 112 -9.97 -12.80 17.73
C GLU A 112 -10.76 -11.71 18.46
N ARG A 113 -10.16 -11.05 19.45
CA ARG A 113 -10.79 -9.96 20.20
C ARG A 113 -11.09 -8.73 19.35
N TYR A 114 -10.46 -8.59 18.19
CA TYR A 114 -10.71 -7.51 17.22
C TYR A 114 -11.56 -7.98 16.03
N ALA A 115 -11.82 -9.28 15.90
CA ALA A 115 -12.50 -9.88 14.74
C ALA A 115 -14.04 -9.75 14.83
N HIS A 116 -14.53 -8.52 14.95
CA HIS A 116 -15.95 -8.23 15.11
C HIS A 116 -16.65 -8.17 13.74
N PHE A 117 -17.44 -9.20 13.41
CA PHE A 117 -18.26 -9.22 12.20
C PHE A 117 -19.63 -8.56 12.41
N ASP A 118 -20.24 -8.12 11.30
CA ASP A 118 -21.64 -7.68 11.22
C ASP A 118 -22.24 -8.19 9.90
N PRO A 119 -23.12 -9.20 9.92
CA PRO A 119 -23.70 -9.77 8.70
C PRO A 119 -24.50 -8.78 7.84
N SER A 120 -24.97 -7.66 8.40
CA SER A 120 -25.73 -6.65 7.64
C SER A 120 -24.83 -5.68 6.87
N ARG A 121 -23.50 -5.76 7.03
CA ARG A 121 -22.53 -4.86 6.38
C ARG A 121 -21.77 -5.57 5.27
N ASN A 122 -21.08 -4.79 4.43
CA ASN A 122 -20.11 -5.38 3.50
C ASN A 122 -18.90 -5.92 4.26
N TYR A 123 -18.37 -5.11 5.17
CA TYR A 123 -17.27 -5.43 6.07
C TYR A 123 -17.31 -4.51 7.29
N THR A 124 -16.57 -4.86 8.33
CA THR A 124 -16.34 -4.02 9.51
C THR A 124 -14.88 -3.59 9.57
N ARG A 125 -14.61 -2.47 10.25
CA ARG A 125 -13.27 -1.92 10.48
C ARG A 125 -13.02 -1.86 11.98
N ASN A 126 -12.09 -2.64 12.48
CA ASN A 126 -11.89 -2.86 13.90
C ASN A 126 -10.48 -2.37 14.29
N LEU A 127 -10.41 -1.21 14.94
CA LEU A 127 -9.14 -0.57 15.29
C LEU A 127 -8.37 -1.40 16.32
N ILE A 128 -7.09 -1.66 16.05
CA ILE A 128 -6.18 -2.41 16.92
C ILE A 128 -5.24 -1.46 17.65
N SER A 129 -4.55 -0.58 16.92
CA SER A 129 -3.56 0.34 17.47
C SER A 129 -3.45 1.60 16.62
N THR A 130 -3.27 2.74 17.27
CA THR A 130 -3.00 4.04 16.64
C THR A 130 -2.44 5.01 17.69
N ASP A 131 -1.62 5.94 17.24
CA ASP A 131 -1.23 7.13 17.99
C ASP A 131 -2.10 8.36 17.63
N ASN A 132 -3.16 8.14 16.86
CA ASN A 132 -4.07 9.12 16.27
C ASN A 132 -3.40 10.15 15.34
N THR A 133 -2.12 9.95 14.98
CA THR A 133 -1.33 10.96 14.27
C THR A 133 -0.54 10.36 13.11
N SER A 134 0.25 9.33 13.37
CA SER A 134 1.21 8.77 12.43
C SER A 134 0.71 7.50 11.76
N TYR A 135 -0.12 6.69 12.43
CA TYR A 135 -0.67 5.49 11.82
C TYR A 135 -1.98 5.00 12.43
N ALA A 136 -2.72 4.19 11.69
CA ALA A 136 -3.84 3.41 12.20
C ALA A 136 -3.75 1.96 11.69
N LEU A 137 -3.57 1.02 12.62
CA LEU A 137 -3.59 -0.42 12.40
C LEU A 137 -4.97 -0.97 12.77
N MET A 138 -5.61 -1.68 11.86
CA MET A 138 -6.97 -2.19 12.04
C MET A 138 -7.19 -3.52 11.35
N LEU A 139 -8.08 -4.33 11.90
CA LEU A 139 -8.58 -5.55 11.28
C LEU A 139 -9.83 -5.23 10.45
N LEU A 140 -9.88 -5.71 9.22
CA LEU A 140 -11.10 -5.70 8.41
C LEU A 140 -11.65 -7.12 8.31
N CYS A 141 -12.95 -7.25 8.60
CA CYS A 141 -13.68 -8.51 8.57
C CYS A 141 -14.68 -8.46 7.42
N TRP A 142 -14.46 -9.28 6.39
CA TRP A 142 -15.18 -9.25 5.12
C TRP A 142 -16.20 -10.38 5.06
N ASN A 143 -17.48 -10.02 4.96
CA ASN A 143 -18.54 -10.99 4.78
C ASN A 143 -18.45 -11.64 3.39
N ARG A 144 -18.96 -12.86 3.29
CA ARG A 144 -19.10 -13.63 2.04
C ARG A 144 -19.66 -12.79 0.88
N GLY A 145 -18.97 -12.79 -0.25
CA GLY A 145 -19.38 -12.13 -1.49
C GLY A 145 -19.41 -10.60 -1.42
N LYS A 146 -18.86 -9.99 -0.38
CA LYS A 146 -18.91 -8.54 -0.17
C LYS A 146 -17.60 -7.85 -0.52
N TYR A 147 -17.74 -6.64 -1.04
CA TYR A 147 -16.65 -5.77 -1.46
C TYR A 147 -16.82 -4.36 -0.89
N SER A 148 -15.71 -3.65 -0.78
CA SER A 148 -15.73 -2.20 -0.69
C SER A 148 -16.26 -1.60 -2.00
N PRO A 149 -16.76 -0.35 -1.96
CA PRO A 149 -16.81 0.50 -3.16
C PRO A 149 -15.40 0.72 -3.72
N ILE A 150 -15.32 1.25 -4.95
CA ILE A 150 -14.05 1.73 -5.49
C ILE A 150 -13.67 2.99 -4.72
N HIS A 151 -12.44 3.11 -4.22
CA HIS A 151 -12.05 4.22 -3.34
C HIS A 151 -10.58 4.63 -3.48
N ASP A 152 -10.30 5.85 -3.00
CA ASP A 152 -8.97 6.45 -2.88
C ASP A 152 -8.34 6.23 -1.49
N HIS A 153 -7.09 6.64 -1.36
CA HIS A 153 -6.26 6.59 -0.17
C HIS A 153 -5.70 7.99 0.12
N PRO A 154 -6.42 8.84 0.85
CA PRO A 154 -5.98 10.20 1.16
C PRO A 154 -4.88 10.28 2.26
N SER A 155 -4.30 9.13 2.59
CA SER A 155 -3.08 8.96 3.40
C SER A 155 -1.89 8.75 2.46
N ASP A 156 -0.67 8.61 3.01
CA ASP A 156 0.50 8.29 2.18
C ASP A 156 0.45 6.85 1.64
N GLY A 157 -0.41 6.00 2.21
CA GLY A 157 -0.82 4.73 1.62
C GLY A 157 -1.40 3.75 2.63
N CYS A 158 -1.64 2.53 2.16
CA CYS A 158 -2.12 1.42 2.96
C CYS A 158 -1.34 0.14 2.65
N TRP A 159 -0.78 -0.46 3.69
CA TRP A 159 -0.35 -1.86 3.63
C TRP A 159 -1.51 -2.77 4.03
N VAL A 160 -1.70 -3.85 3.27
CA VAL A 160 -2.71 -4.88 3.55
C VAL A 160 -2.01 -6.23 3.71
N ARG A 161 -2.11 -6.82 4.91
CA ARG A 161 -1.67 -8.18 5.20
C ARG A 161 -2.88 -9.09 5.20
N HIS A 162 -2.87 -10.12 4.35
CA HIS A 162 -3.89 -11.18 4.37
C HIS A 162 -3.81 -11.99 5.67
N ILE A 163 -4.94 -12.29 6.33
CA ILE A 163 -4.96 -13.14 7.53
C ILE A 163 -5.71 -14.45 7.27
N GLN A 164 -6.92 -14.36 6.74
CA GLN A 164 -7.79 -15.53 6.53
C GLN A 164 -8.63 -15.37 5.26
N GLY A 165 -8.97 -16.50 4.64
CA GLY A 165 -9.93 -16.57 3.54
C GLY A 165 -9.29 -16.25 2.20
N THR A 166 -10.08 -15.74 1.27
CA THR A 166 -9.61 -15.27 -0.04
C THR A 166 -10.04 -13.84 -0.22
N LEU A 167 -9.13 -13.00 -0.72
CA LEU A 167 -9.40 -11.62 -1.08
C LEU A 167 -9.29 -11.47 -2.59
N ASN A 168 -10.02 -10.49 -3.12
CA ASN A 168 -9.88 -10.04 -4.48
C ASN A 168 -9.70 -8.53 -4.48
N GLU A 169 -8.60 -8.07 -5.08
CA GLU A 169 -8.34 -6.65 -5.32
C GLU A 169 -8.49 -6.37 -6.81
N VAL A 170 -9.28 -5.35 -7.14
CA VAL A 170 -9.41 -4.82 -8.50
C VAL A 170 -8.98 -3.37 -8.49
N ARG A 171 -7.98 -3.02 -9.29
CA ARG A 171 -7.45 -1.65 -9.39
C ARG A 171 -8.00 -0.93 -10.60
N TYR A 172 -8.13 0.39 -10.46
CA TYR A 172 -8.67 1.26 -11.48
C TYR A 172 -7.78 2.48 -11.68
N TRP A 173 -7.62 2.90 -12.93
CA TRP A 173 -7.10 4.21 -13.28
C TRP A 173 -8.26 5.17 -13.60
N ASN A 174 -8.23 6.37 -13.06
CA ASN A 174 -9.20 7.41 -13.37
C ASN A 174 -8.70 8.23 -14.56
N ASP A 175 -9.35 8.09 -15.73
CA ASP A 175 -8.99 8.84 -16.95
C ASP A 175 -9.67 10.22 -17.05
N GLY A 176 -10.48 10.59 -16.04
CA GLY A 176 -11.26 11.82 -15.99
C GLY A 176 -12.74 11.62 -16.37
N GLU A 177 -13.07 10.58 -17.13
CA GLU A 177 -14.45 10.24 -17.51
C GLU A 177 -14.91 8.94 -16.85
N LYS A 178 -14.03 7.94 -16.78
CA LYS A 178 -14.31 6.58 -16.32
C LYS A 178 -13.19 6.06 -15.41
N LEU A 179 -13.52 5.00 -14.69
CA LEU A 179 -12.58 4.20 -13.91
C LEU A 179 -12.25 2.94 -14.73
N ILE A 180 -11.06 2.93 -15.32
CA ILE A 180 -10.59 1.86 -16.18
C ILE A 180 -9.90 0.80 -15.34
N GLU A 181 -10.41 -0.43 -15.36
CA GLU A 181 -9.79 -1.56 -14.66
C GLU A 181 -8.37 -1.80 -15.20
N THR A 182 -7.37 -1.78 -14.31
CA THR A 182 -5.96 -1.98 -14.65
C THR A 182 -5.42 -3.31 -14.13
N SER A 183 -6.02 -3.87 -13.09
CA SER A 183 -5.67 -5.20 -12.58
C SER A 183 -6.82 -5.82 -11.81
N ASN A 184 -6.81 -7.15 -11.75
CA ASN A 184 -7.78 -7.96 -11.00
C ASN A 184 -7.08 -9.20 -10.47
N THR A 185 -6.85 -9.24 -9.16
CA THR A 185 -5.94 -10.19 -8.54
C THR A 185 -6.62 -10.89 -7.36
N LEU A 186 -6.49 -12.21 -7.31
CA LEU A 186 -6.83 -12.99 -6.11
C LEU A 186 -5.65 -13.02 -5.16
N ILE A 187 -5.91 -12.77 -3.88
CA ILE A 187 -4.93 -12.70 -2.80
C ILE A 187 -5.32 -13.75 -1.76
N THR A 188 -4.50 -14.78 -1.64
CA THR A 188 -4.68 -15.88 -0.67
C THR A 188 -3.59 -15.90 0.41
N SER A 189 -2.59 -15.03 0.31
CA SER A 189 -1.51 -14.88 1.27
C SER A 189 -0.71 -13.60 0.99
N GLY A 190 0.20 -13.25 1.91
CA GLY A 190 1.18 -12.19 1.71
C GLY A 190 0.72 -10.79 2.13
N VAL A 191 1.48 -9.80 1.65
CA VAL A 191 1.33 -8.37 1.94
C VAL A 191 1.24 -7.62 0.62
N SER A 192 0.25 -6.74 0.48
CA SER A 192 0.11 -5.81 -0.65
C SER A 192 0.13 -4.36 -0.18
N TYR A 193 0.27 -3.44 -1.13
CA TYR A 193 0.30 -2.00 -0.88
C TYR A 193 -0.56 -1.26 -1.90
N MET A 194 -1.18 -0.17 -1.45
CA MET A 194 -1.94 0.76 -2.27
C MET A 194 -1.74 2.21 -1.80
N ASP A 195 -1.58 3.13 -2.75
CA ASP A 195 -1.76 4.57 -2.56
C ASP A 195 -2.31 5.18 -3.87
N ASP A 196 -2.62 6.48 -3.83
CA ASP A 196 -3.24 7.17 -4.97
C ASP A 196 -2.33 7.27 -6.21
N SER A 197 -1.01 7.09 -6.07
CA SER A 197 -0.11 7.03 -7.22
C SER A 197 -0.27 5.73 -8.03
N LEU A 198 -0.84 4.70 -7.40
CA LEU A 198 -1.15 3.41 -8.01
C LEU A 198 -2.60 3.33 -8.54
N GLY A 199 -3.38 4.40 -8.37
CA GLY A 199 -4.78 4.51 -8.80
C GLY A 199 -5.78 4.34 -7.67
N LEU A 200 -6.96 3.82 -8.00
CA LEU A 200 -8.03 3.49 -7.07
C LEU A 200 -8.16 1.97 -6.96
N HIS A 201 -8.84 1.47 -5.93
CA HIS A 201 -9.19 0.05 -5.91
C HIS A 201 -10.55 -0.24 -5.29
N LYS A 202 -11.08 -1.43 -5.57
CA LYS A 202 -12.03 -2.12 -4.69
C LYS A 202 -11.38 -3.40 -4.20
N ILE A 203 -11.65 -3.75 -2.96
CA ILE A 203 -11.15 -4.98 -2.35
C ILE A 203 -12.29 -5.67 -1.60
N GLY A 204 -12.31 -6.99 -1.61
CA GLY A 204 -13.39 -7.75 -0.99
C GLY A 204 -13.15 -9.25 -0.97
N ASN A 205 -14.15 -9.94 -0.44
CA ASN A 205 -14.16 -11.39 -0.33
C ASN A 205 -15.03 -11.99 -1.45
N PRO A 206 -14.43 -12.62 -2.48
CA PRO A 206 -15.19 -13.29 -3.54
C PRO A 206 -15.88 -14.58 -3.08
N SER A 207 -15.49 -15.16 -1.94
CA SER A 207 -16.05 -16.43 -1.48
C SER A 207 -17.50 -16.26 -1.05
N THR A 208 -18.34 -17.20 -1.45
CA THR A 208 -19.74 -17.31 -0.99
C THR A 208 -19.89 -18.14 0.27
N ASP A 209 -18.82 -18.77 0.76
CA ASP A 209 -18.88 -19.82 1.78
C ASP A 209 -18.06 -19.47 3.04
N VAL A 210 -16.94 -18.78 2.86
CA VAL A 210 -15.97 -18.50 3.92
C VAL A 210 -15.78 -16.99 4.06
N ASP A 211 -15.83 -16.49 5.30
CA ASP A 211 -15.51 -15.10 5.62
C ASP A 211 -14.00 -14.85 5.53
N ALA A 212 -13.60 -13.62 5.22
CA ALA A 212 -12.20 -13.26 5.08
C ALA A 212 -11.77 -12.18 6.09
N ILE A 213 -10.49 -12.17 6.43
CA ILE A 213 -9.91 -11.24 7.40
C ILE A 213 -8.61 -10.68 6.81
N THR A 214 -8.44 -9.36 6.91
CA THR A 214 -7.21 -8.67 6.54
C THR A 214 -6.79 -7.69 7.63
N LEU A 215 -5.49 -7.48 7.75
CA LEU A 215 -4.89 -6.46 8.61
C LEU A 215 -4.47 -5.28 7.73
N HIS A 216 -4.98 -4.09 8.02
CA HIS A 216 -4.73 -2.86 7.27
C HIS A 216 -3.94 -1.87 8.14
N LEU A 217 -2.88 -1.34 7.57
CA LEU A 217 -2.07 -0.27 8.17
C LEU A 217 -2.12 0.96 7.26
N TYR A 218 -2.71 2.04 7.75
CA TYR A 218 -2.71 3.36 7.10
C TYR A 218 -1.72 4.28 7.79
N SER A 219 -1.00 5.10 7.03
CA SER A 219 -0.10 6.14 7.55
C SER A 219 -0.10 7.35 6.62
N PRO A 220 -0.36 8.57 7.12
CA PRO A 220 -1.05 8.84 8.39
C PRO A 220 -2.47 8.24 8.42
N PRO A 221 -3.18 8.25 9.56
CA PRO A 221 -4.61 7.97 9.58
C PRO A 221 -5.37 8.93 8.66
N TYR A 222 -6.49 8.47 8.09
CA TYR A 222 -7.36 9.31 7.27
C TYR A 222 -8.73 9.49 7.93
N ASN A 223 -9.32 10.67 7.72
CA ASN A 223 -10.65 11.01 8.23
C ASN A 223 -11.76 10.79 7.21
N LYS A 224 -11.45 10.97 5.93
CA LYS A 224 -12.42 10.90 4.83
C LYS A 224 -11.76 10.27 3.63
N CYS A 225 -12.51 9.53 2.82
CA CYS A 225 -12.10 9.05 1.50
C CYS A 225 -13.23 9.26 0.49
N ARG A 226 -12.90 9.23 -0.80
CA ARG A 226 -13.88 9.25 -1.89
C ARG A 226 -14.24 7.83 -2.27
N LEU A 227 -15.53 7.66 -2.58
CA LEU A 227 -16.12 6.40 -3.02
C LEU A 227 -16.75 6.60 -4.40
N TRP A 228 -16.50 5.67 -5.29
CA TRP A 228 -17.16 5.53 -6.57
C TRP A 228 -17.94 4.21 -6.61
N PHE A 229 -19.16 4.30 -7.12
CA PHE A 229 -20.09 3.17 -7.22
C PHE A 229 -20.35 2.76 -8.68
N ASP A 230 -20.09 3.66 -9.62
CA ASP A 230 -20.21 3.41 -11.05
C ASP A 230 -18.86 3.68 -11.74
N PRO A 231 -18.14 2.64 -12.20
CA PRO A 231 -16.88 2.84 -12.90
C PRO A 231 -17.07 3.50 -14.28
N ALA A 232 -18.29 3.56 -14.83
CA ALA A 232 -18.55 4.24 -16.10
C ALA A 232 -18.70 5.77 -15.96
N ASP A 233 -18.70 6.30 -14.73
CA ASP A 233 -18.83 7.74 -14.46
C ASP A 233 -17.91 8.17 -13.30
N ALA A 234 -16.67 8.52 -13.63
CA ALA A 234 -15.66 8.96 -12.67
C ALA A 234 -15.99 10.30 -12.01
N SER A 235 -16.91 11.08 -12.60
CA SER A 235 -17.32 12.38 -12.05
C SER A 235 -18.18 12.25 -10.79
N LYS A 236 -18.85 11.10 -10.62
CA LYS A 236 -19.74 10.82 -9.50
C LYS A 236 -19.02 10.04 -8.40
N SER A 237 -18.59 10.78 -7.38
CA SER A 237 -18.13 10.19 -6.12
C SER A 237 -18.87 10.76 -4.92
N SER A 238 -18.95 9.93 -3.88
CA SER A 238 -19.40 10.32 -2.54
C SER A 238 -18.20 10.43 -1.60
N THR A 239 -18.35 11.17 -0.51
CA THR A 239 -17.34 11.19 0.55
C THR A 239 -17.81 10.31 1.71
N ALA A 240 -16.99 9.34 2.09
CA ALA A 240 -17.18 8.58 3.32
C ALA A 240 -16.32 9.14 4.44
N VAL A 241 -16.84 9.10 5.67
CA VAL A 241 -16.07 9.39 6.88
C VAL A 241 -15.55 8.07 7.43
N ALA A 242 -14.27 8.03 7.76
CA ALA A 242 -13.64 6.89 8.39
C ALA A 242 -14.26 6.69 9.78
N ASN A 243 -14.91 5.54 9.98
CA ASN A 243 -15.46 5.13 11.27
C ASN A 243 -14.97 3.73 11.62
N PHE A 244 -14.95 3.42 12.92
CA PHE A 244 -14.63 2.10 13.44
C PHE A 244 -15.88 1.40 13.98
N TYR A 245 -15.99 0.12 13.69
CA TYR A 245 -17.03 -0.76 14.22
C TYR A 245 -16.69 -1.21 15.65
N SER A 246 -15.41 -1.41 15.94
CA SER A 246 -14.88 -1.58 17.28
C SER A 246 -13.55 -0.86 17.42
N GLU A 247 -13.19 -0.48 18.64
CA GLU A 247 -11.90 0.09 18.98
C GLU A 247 -11.27 -0.70 20.13
N TYR A 248 -10.03 -1.13 19.96
CA TYR A 248 -9.25 -1.87 20.96
C TYR A 248 -9.93 -3.15 21.49
N GLY A 249 -10.79 -3.73 20.64
CA GLY A 249 -11.57 -4.94 20.93
C GLY A 249 -12.97 -4.69 21.49
N GLU A 250 -13.35 -3.44 21.72
CA GLU A 250 -14.66 -3.06 22.27
C GLU A 250 -15.54 -2.44 21.19
N ARG A 251 -16.81 -2.82 21.13
CA ARG A 251 -17.77 -2.27 20.15
C ARG A 251 -17.99 -0.78 20.39
N THR A 252 -17.91 0.02 19.32
CA THR A 252 -18.27 1.44 19.40
C THR A 252 -19.78 1.56 19.59
N GLN A 253 -20.21 2.47 20.47
CA GLN A 253 -21.61 2.84 20.55
C GLN A 253 -21.93 3.66 19.30
N GLN A 254 -22.73 3.08 18.40
CA GLN A 254 -23.21 3.73 17.18
C GLN A 254 -24.61 4.26 17.38
#